data_AF-A0A973N6E0-F1
#
_entry.id   AF-A0A973N6E0-F1
#
_cell.length_a   1.000
_cell.length_b   1.000
_cell.length_c   1.000
_cell.angle_alpha   90.00
_cell.angle_beta   90.00
_cell.angle_gamma   90.00
#
_symmetry.space_group_name_H-M   'P 1'
#
loop_
_entity.id
_entity.type
_entity.pdbx_description
1 polymer ?
#
loop_
_entity_poly.entity_id
_entity_poly.type
_entity_poly.pdbx_seq_one_letter_code
_entity_poly.pdbx_strand_id
1 'polypeptide(L)'
;QSGIVKTLSSSSTELEAAARTLSKTAENTQELSSVVSAASEEASTNVQSVASATEEMSSSVTEISRQVQDAARIAGAAVEQAQRTNDQVNKLSQAATRIGDVVELINTIAGQTNLLALNATIEAARAGEAGRGFAVVASEVKALAEQTAKATGEIGHQIADIQAATQESVVAIKEISGTIGRISEISSAIASAVEEQGAATQEIARNIQQAAQGTDQVAASISDVKHGAAETGSASTQVLASAQMLSTDSARLHSEVEEFLTTVRAA
;
A
#
# COMPACT_ATOMS: atom_id res chain seq x y z
N GLN A 1 -8.90 32.40 83.14
CA GLN A 1 -7.89 31.40 82.73
C GLN A 1 -8.45 30.15 82.01
N SER A 2 -9.78 29.98 81.86
CA SER A 2 -10.38 28.86 81.11
C SER A 2 -10.19 28.91 79.57
N GLY A 3 -9.71 30.02 79.00
CA GLY A 3 -9.59 30.21 77.54
C GLY A 3 -8.59 29.28 76.85
N ILE A 4 -7.43 29.03 77.44
CA ILE A 4 -6.35 28.25 76.79
C ILE A 4 -6.74 26.78 76.60
N VAL A 5 -7.36 26.16 77.61
CA VAL A 5 -7.80 24.76 77.53
C VAL A 5 -8.91 24.59 76.49
N LYS A 6 -9.81 25.58 76.40
CA LYS A 6 -10.89 25.61 75.40
C LYS A 6 -10.33 25.78 73.98
N THR A 7 -9.33 26.64 73.79
CA THR A 7 -8.62 26.79 72.51
C THR A 7 -7.89 25.51 72.14
N LEU A 8 -7.20 24.86 73.08
CA LEU A 8 -6.46 23.61 72.81
C LEU A 8 -7.38 22.46 72.41
N SER A 9 -8.53 22.32 73.08
CA SER A 9 -9.57 21.34 72.71
C SER A 9 -10.15 21.62 71.32
N SER A 10 -10.42 22.90 70.99
CA SER A 10 -10.88 23.31 69.66
C SER A 10 -9.84 22.96 68.57
N SER A 11 -8.58 23.36 68.76
CA SER A 11 -7.51 23.07 67.80
C SER A 11 -7.25 21.58 67.63
N SER A 12 -7.39 20.79 68.70
CA SER A 12 -7.27 19.32 68.62
C SER A 12 -8.40 18.73 67.77
N THR A 13 -9.62 19.24 67.91
CA THR A 13 -10.78 18.81 67.10
C THR A 13 -10.58 19.16 65.62
N GLU A 14 -10.04 20.36 65.33
CA GLU A 14 -9.70 20.77 63.96
C GLU A 14 -8.60 19.90 63.36
N LEU A 15 -7.55 19.58 64.11
CA LEU A 15 -6.49 18.67 63.68
C LEU A 15 -7.03 17.26 63.43
N GLU A 16 -7.93 16.76 64.28
CA GLU A 16 -8.58 15.46 64.09
C GLU A 16 -9.36 15.43 62.77
N ALA A 17 -10.17 16.47 62.52
CA ALA A 17 -10.93 16.59 61.29
C ALA A 17 -10.02 16.68 60.05
N ALA A 18 -8.98 17.52 60.09
CA ALA A 18 -8.02 17.68 59.01
C ALA A 18 -7.27 16.37 58.72
N ALA A 19 -6.83 15.65 59.75
CA ALA A 19 -6.16 14.37 59.62
C ALA A 19 -7.07 13.30 58.97
N ARG A 20 -8.34 13.21 59.39
CA ARG A 20 -9.30 12.29 58.75
C ARG A 20 -9.52 12.62 57.27
N THR A 21 -9.62 13.91 56.93
CA THR A 21 -9.74 14.35 55.53
C THR A 21 -8.50 13.99 54.73
N LEU A 22 -7.29 14.21 55.26
CA LEU A 22 -6.05 13.85 54.58
C LEU A 22 -5.90 12.33 54.39
N SER A 23 -6.23 11.52 55.41
CA SER A 23 -6.25 10.05 55.27
C SER A 23 -7.20 9.60 54.16
N LYS A 24 -8.41 10.16 54.10
CA LYS A 24 -9.38 9.82 53.04
C LYS A 24 -8.87 10.25 51.65
N THR A 25 -8.26 11.43 51.54
CA THR A 25 -7.66 11.89 50.28
C THR A 25 -6.52 10.97 49.86
N ALA A 26 -5.65 10.57 50.79
CA ALA A 26 -4.56 9.65 50.54
C ALA A 26 -5.03 8.25 50.07
N GLU A 27 -6.10 7.71 50.67
CA GLU A 27 -6.74 6.46 50.23
C GLU A 27 -7.28 6.59 48.79
N ASN A 28 -8.05 7.66 48.52
CA ASN A 28 -8.59 7.92 47.18
C ASN A 28 -7.47 8.09 46.14
N THR A 29 -6.39 8.80 46.48
CA THR A 29 -5.24 8.97 45.58
C THR A 29 -4.53 7.65 45.31
N GLN A 30 -4.40 6.75 46.28
CA GLN A 30 -3.83 5.42 46.07
C GLN A 30 -4.71 4.56 45.15
N GLU A 31 -6.03 4.59 45.34
CA GLU A 31 -6.97 3.87 44.48
C GLU A 31 -6.89 4.38 43.03
N LEU A 32 -6.96 5.69 42.84
CA LEU A 32 -6.84 6.31 41.51
C LEU A 32 -5.49 6.03 40.86
N SER A 33 -4.41 6.05 41.64
CA SER A 33 -3.07 5.71 41.16
C SER A 33 -2.99 4.27 40.67
N SER A 34 -3.68 3.34 41.34
CA SER A 34 -3.76 1.95 40.89
C SER A 34 -4.51 1.81 39.56
N VAL A 35 -5.60 2.56 39.38
CA VAL A 35 -6.36 2.59 38.12
C VAL A 35 -5.51 3.14 36.97
N VAL A 36 -4.80 4.25 37.20
CA VAL A 36 -3.92 4.87 36.19
C VAL A 36 -2.73 3.98 35.86
N SER A 37 -2.17 3.25 36.84
CA SER A 37 -1.12 2.25 36.59
C SER A 37 -1.60 1.14 35.65
N ALA A 38 -2.77 0.56 35.92
CA ALA A 38 -3.35 -0.47 35.06
C ALA A 38 -3.63 0.05 33.64
N ALA A 39 -4.17 1.26 33.51
CA ALA A 39 -4.39 1.89 32.21
C ALA A 39 -3.07 2.16 31.45
N SER A 40 -1.98 2.46 32.16
CA SER A 40 -0.66 2.66 31.56
C SER A 40 -0.05 1.34 31.05
N GLU A 41 -0.21 0.25 31.78
CA GLU A 41 0.20 -1.10 31.32
C GLU A 41 -0.58 -1.55 30.07
N GLU A 42 -1.88 -1.29 30.05
CA GLU A 42 -2.72 -1.55 28.87
C GLU A 42 -2.27 -0.70 27.66
N ALA A 43 -2.02 0.60 27.89
CA ALA A 43 -1.50 1.49 26.86
C ALA A 43 -0.14 1.01 26.31
N SER A 44 0.77 0.57 27.18
CA SER A 44 2.07 0.00 26.77
C SER A 44 1.89 -1.25 25.90
N THR A 45 0.94 -2.12 26.25
CA THR A 45 0.64 -3.33 25.46
C THR A 45 0.09 -2.98 24.07
N ASN A 46 -0.79 -1.97 24.01
CA ASN A 46 -1.31 -1.45 22.75
C ASN A 46 -0.20 -0.85 21.88
N VAL A 47 0.66 -0.01 22.46
CA VAL A 47 1.82 0.57 21.76
C VAL A 47 2.74 -0.50 21.19
N GLN A 48 3.05 -1.56 21.95
CA GLN A 48 3.85 -2.69 21.47
C GLN A 48 3.18 -3.42 20.31
N SER A 49 1.85 -3.58 20.36
CA SER A 49 1.09 -4.23 19.27
C SER A 49 1.13 -3.40 17.99
N VAL A 50 0.98 -2.07 18.09
CA VAL A 50 1.09 -1.17 16.95
C VAL A 50 2.53 -1.13 16.42
N ALA A 51 3.54 -1.22 17.29
CA ALA A 51 4.95 -1.30 16.88
C ALA A 51 5.19 -2.52 15.96
N SER A 52 4.75 -3.71 16.38
CA SER A 52 4.86 -4.93 15.59
C SER A 52 4.13 -4.82 14.24
N ALA A 53 2.92 -4.25 14.23
CA ALA A 53 2.17 -4.03 12.99
C ALA A 53 2.88 -3.03 12.05
N THR A 54 3.58 -2.04 12.61
CA THR A 54 4.34 -1.05 11.85
C THR A 54 5.60 -1.66 11.24
N GLU A 55 6.28 -2.58 11.94
CA GLU A 55 7.40 -3.35 11.40
C GLU A 55 6.95 -4.24 10.23
N GLU A 56 5.82 -4.94 10.37
CA GLU A 56 5.24 -5.75 9.30
C GLU A 56 4.84 -4.90 8.07
N MET A 57 4.26 -3.71 8.32
CA MET A 57 3.96 -2.74 7.26
C MET A 57 5.22 -2.27 6.54
N SER A 58 6.30 -1.96 7.27
CA SER A 58 7.57 -1.54 6.67
C SER A 58 8.18 -2.63 5.78
N SER A 59 8.09 -3.90 6.20
CA SER A 59 8.50 -5.04 5.38
C SER A 59 7.64 -5.15 4.11
N SER A 60 6.32 -5.02 4.25
CA SER A 60 5.37 -5.08 3.13
C SER A 60 5.61 -3.95 2.12
N VAL A 61 5.84 -2.72 2.56
CA VAL A 61 6.18 -1.57 1.70
C VAL A 61 7.45 -1.84 0.91
N THR A 62 8.48 -2.41 1.55
CA THR A 62 9.75 -2.73 0.88
C THR A 62 9.55 -3.79 -0.21
N GLU A 63 8.78 -4.84 0.08
CA GLU A 63 8.49 -5.90 -0.89
C GLU A 63 7.61 -5.39 -2.05
N ILE A 64 6.60 -4.57 -1.77
CA ILE A 64 5.77 -3.94 -2.82
C ILE A 64 6.64 -3.05 -3.71
N SER A 65 7.54 -2.24 -3.13
CA SER A 65 8.47 -1.40 -3.89
C SER A 65 9.32 -2.24 -4.85
N ARG A 66 9.87 -3.36 -4.37
CA ARG A 66 10.63 -4.31 -5.20
C ARG A 66 9.78 -4.88 -6.34
N GLN A 67 8.56 -5.33 -6.04
CA GLN A 67 7.65 -5.90 -7.05
C GLN A 67 7.24 -4.87 -8.11
N VAL A 68 7.04 -3.61 -7.73
CA VAL A 68 6.69 -2.53 -8.66
C VAL A 68 7.85 -2.20 -9.60
N GLN A 69 9.09 -2.17 -9.09
CA GLN A 69 10.29 -2.01 -9.92
C GLN A 69 10.46 -3.17 -10.91
N ASP A 70 10.21 -4.41 -10.47
CA ASP A 70 10.22 -5.58 -11.33
C ASP A 70 9.13 -5.50 -12.42
N ALA A 71 7.93 -5.06 -12.07
CA ALA A 71 6.84 -4.85 -13.03
C ALA A 71 7.21 -3.80 -14.09
N ALA A 72 7.80 -2.67 -13.68
CA ALA A 72 8.28 -1.64 -14.60
C ALA A 72 9.35 -2.18 -15.56
N ARG A 73 10.30 -2.97 -15.06
CA ARG A 73 11.33 -3.64 -15.88
C ARG A 73 10.72 -4.61 -16.90
N ILE A 74 9.75 -5.42 -16.48
CA ILE A 74 9.04 -6.35 -17.36
C ILE A 74 8.25 -5.60 -18.43
N ALA A 75 7.57 -4.51 -18.07
CA ALA A 75 6.85 -3.66 -19.02
C ALA A 75 7.81 -3.07 -20.06
N GLY A 76 8.96 -2.53 -19.63
CA GLY A 76 9.99 -2.04 -20.55
C GLY A 76 10.48 -3.09 -21.54
N ALA A 77 10.80 -4.31 -21.06
CA ALA A 77 11.20 -5.41 -21.92
C ALA A 77 10.10 -5.83 -22.91
N ALA A 78 8.83 -5.77 -22.49
CA ALA A 78 7.69 -6.08 -23.34
C ALA A 78 7.49 -5.04 -24.46
N VAL A 79 7.74 -3.75 -24.19
CA VAL A 79 7.75 -2.69 -25.24
C VAL A 79 8.82 -3.00 -26.27
N GLU A 80 10.05 -3.31 -25.86
CA GLU A 80 11.13 -3.66 -26.79
C GLU A 80 10.81 -4.91 -27.63
N GLN A 81 10.14 -5.90 -27.03
CA GLN A 81 9.71 -7.10 -27.76
C GLN A 81 8.60 -6.80 -28.77
N ALA A 82 7.63 -5.94 -28.41
CA ALA A 82 6.58 -5.51 -29.32
C ALA A 82 7.16 -4.72 -30.50
N GLN A 83 8.12 -3.82 -30.25
CA GLN A 83 8.85 -3.07 -31.27
C GLN A 83 9.54 -4.01 -32.27
N ARG A 84 10.30 -4.99 -31.78
CA ARG A 84 10.99 -5.98 -32.63
C ARG A 84 10.01 -6.82 -33.45
N THR A 85 8.87 -7.17 -32.87
CA THR A 85 7.81 -7.93 -33.56
C THR A 85 7.19 -7.10 -34.67
N ASN A 86 6.89 -5.82 -34.41
CA ASN A 86 6.40 -4.88 -35.41
C ASN A 86 7.37 -4.74 -36.59
N ASP A 87 8.68 -4.63 -36.33
CA ASP A 87 9.70 -4.56 -37.38
C ASP A 87 9.73 -5.82 -38.25
N GLN A 88 9.57 -6.99 -37.64
CA GLN A 88 9.54 -8.26 -38.37
C GLN A 88 8.27 -8.39 -39.23
N VAL A 89 7.10 -7.99 -38.71
CA VAL A 89 5.86 -7.98 -39.48
C VAL A 89 5.92 -6.98 -40.65
N ASN A 90 6.52 -5.81 -40.44
CA ASN A 90 6.74 -4.85 -41.53
C ASN A 90 7.65 -5.42 -42.64
N LYS A 91 8.69 -6.17 -42.28
CA LYS A 91 9.53 -6.88 -43.28
C LYS A 91 8.73 -7.93 -44.06
N LEU A 92 7.83 -8.66 -43.39
CA LEU A 92 6.93 -9.63 -44.04
C LEU A 92 5.97 -8.93 -45.01
N SER A 93 5.37 -7.81 -44.60
CA SER A 93 4.49 -7.00 -45.45
C SER A 93 5.23 -6.53 -46.72
N GLN A 94 6.45 -6.00 -46.58
CA GLN A 94 7.29 -5.61 -47.72
C GLN A 94 7.69 -6.78 -48.63
N ALA A 95 7.86 -7.99 -48.07
CA ALA A 95 8.13 -9.19 -48.86
C ALA A 95 6.88 -9.62 -49.65
N ALA A 96 5.70 -9.58 -49.02
CA ALA A 96 4.44 -9.87 -49.67
C ALA A 96 4.12 -8.88 -50.81
N THR A 97 4.41 -7.58 -50.64
CA THR A 97 4.31 -6.59 -51.73
C THR A 97 5.19 -6.97 -52.91
N ARG A 98 6.46 -7.28 -52.67
CA ARG A 98 7.39 -7.68 -53.74
C ARG A 98 6.95 -8.96 -54.46
N ILE A 99 6.38 -9.92 -53.74
CA ILE A 99 5.81 -11.13 -54.38
C ILE A 99 4.60 -10.76 -55.22
N GLY A 100 3.72 -9.87 -54.73
CA GLY A 100 2.60 -9.33 -55.49
C GLY A 100 3.03 -8.73 -56.83
N ASP A 101 4.05 -7.88 -56.83
CA ASP A 101 4.61 -7.26 -58.05
C ASP A 101 5.10 -8.32 -59.05
N VAL A 102 5.76 -9.38 -58.55
CA VAL A 102 6.23 -10.50 -59.39
C VAL A 102 5.06 -11.30 -59.96
N VAL A 103 4.03 -11.56 -59.16
CA VAL A 103 2.82 -12.29 -59.59
C VAL A 103 2.08 -11.51 -60.68
N GLU A 104 1.97 -10.18 -60.55
CA GLU A 104 1.37 -9.30 -61.56
C GLU A 104 2.17 -9.32 -62.87
N LEU A 105 3.50 -9.30 -62.79
CA LEU A 105 4.37 -9.46 -63.96
C LEU A 105 4.16 -10.81 -64.66
N ILE A 106 4.10 -11.91 -63.91
CA ILE A 106 3.88 -13.25 -64.48
C ILE A 106 2.50 -13.32 -65.15
N ASN A 107 1.46 -12.75 -64.52
CA ASN A 107 0.13 -12.70 -65.11
C ASN A 107 0.13 -11.91 -66.43
N THR A 108 0.87 -10.80 -66.49
CA THR A 108 1.07 -10.01 -67.73
C THR A 108 1.77 -10.83 -68.81
N ILE A 109 2.82 -11.57 -68.46
CA ILE A 109 3.55 -12.46 -69.39
C ILE A 109 2.65 -13.59 -69.89
N ALA A 110 1.83 -14.19 -69.02
CA ALA A 110 0.86 -15.21 -69.41
C ALA A 110 -0.18 -14.65 -70.40
N GLY A 111 -0.69 -13.44 -70.16
CA GLY A 111 -1.58 -12.75 -71.10
C GLY A 111 -0.95 -12.50 -72.47
N GLN A 112 0.31 -12.03 -72.49
CA GLN A 112 1.07 -11.84 -73.74
C GLN A 112 1.32 -13.18 -74.46
N THR A 113 1.65 -14.23 -73.71
CA THR A 113 1.89 -15.58 -74.25
C THR A 113 0.61 -16.15 -74.86
N ASN A 114 -0.54 -15.94 -74.21
CA ASN A 114 -1.85 -16.32 -74.74
C ASN A 114 -2.17 -15.59 -76.06
N LEU A 115 -1.89 -14.29 -76.14
CA LEU A 115 -2.05 -13.50 -77.38
C LEU A 115 -1.12 -13.98 -78.50
N LEU A 116 0.14 -14.28 -78.19
CA LEU A 116 1.11 -14.85 -79.13
C LEU A 116 0.65 -16.21 -79.65
N ALA A 117 0.16 -17.09 -78.77
CA ALA A 117 -0.36 -18.40 -79.12
C ALA A 117 -1.62 -18.31 -79.99
N LEU A 118 -2.50 -17.34 -79.72
CA LEU A 118 -3.67 -17.05 -80.54
C LEU A 118 -3.25 -16.63 -81.96
N ASN A 119 -2.31 -15.70 -82.08
CA ASN A 119 -1.79 -15.26 -83.39
C ASN A 119 -1.15 -16.42 -84.16
N ALA A 120 -0.38 -17.29 -83.48
CA ALA A 120 0.18 -18.49 -84.07
C ALA A 120 -0.89 -19.49 -84.54
N THR A 121 -1.99 -19.63 -83.79
CA THR A 121 -3.13 -20.47 -84.16
C THR A 121 -3.81 -19.94 -85.43
N ILE A 122 -3.97 -18.61 -85.55
CA ILE A 122 -4.53 -17.96 -86.74
C ILE A 122 -3.63 -18.21 -87.96
N GLU A 123 -2.32 -18.01 -87.84
CA GLU A 123 -1.40 -18.19 -88.95
C GLU A 123 -1.27 -19.67 -89.36
N ALA A 124 -1.32 -20.60 -88.39
CA ALA A 124 -1.36 -22.03 -88.65
C ALA A 124 -2.63 -22.44 -89.41
N ALA A 125 -3.79 -21.88 -89.09
CA ALA A 125 -5.02 -22.08 -89.84
C ALA A 125 -4.92 -21.53 -91.27
N ARG A 126 -4.22 -20.41 -91.45
CA ARG A 126 -3.97 -19.79 -92.76
C ARG A 126 -3.07 -20.62 -93.66
N ALA A 127 -2.13 -21.38 -93.09
CA ALA A 127 -1.25 -22.31 -93.79
C ALA A 127 -1.91 -23.65 -94.19
N GLY A 128 -3.16 -23.90 -93.80
CA GLY A 128 -3.92 -25.10 -94.17
C GLY A 128 -3.29 -26.41 -93.65
N GLU A 129 -3.21 -27.44 -94.50
CA GLU A 129 -2.65 -28.77 -94.14
C GLU A 129 -1.19 -28.69 -93.66
N ALA A 130 -0.38 -27.76 -94.20
CA ALA A 130 1.02 -27.60 -93.81
C ALA A 130 1.19 -27.01 -92.39
N GLY A 131 0.18 -26.32 -91.86
CA GLY A 131 0.18 -25.69 -90.54
C GLY A 131 -0.29 -26.59 -89.39
N ARG A 132 -0.74 -27.82 -89.67
CA ARG A 132 -1.39 -28.69 -88.66
C ARG A 132 -0.55 -28.95 -87.41
N GLY A 133 0.75 -29.22 -87.57
CA GLY A 133 1.66 -29.42 -86.43
C GLY A 133 1.86 -28.16 -85.59
N PHE A 134 1.96 -27.00 -86.26
CA PHE A 134 2.04 -25.69 -85.59
C PHE A 134 0.75 -25.34 -84.85
N ALA A 135 -0.42 -25.69 -85.39
CA ALA A 135 -1.71 -25.46 -84.75
C ALA A 135 -1.83 -26.22 -83.40
N VAL A 136 -1.33 -27.45 -83.33
CA VAL A 136 -1.32 -28.24 -82.09
C VAL A 136 -0.43 -27.58 -81.03
N VAL A 137 0.79 -27.20 -81.40
CA VAL A 137 1.72 -26.53 -80.48
C VAL A 137 1.15 -25.19 -80.01
N ALA A 138 0.55 -24.40 -80.91
CA ALA A 138 -0.08 -23.13 -80.56
C ALA A 138 -1.25 -23.31 -79.58
N SER A 139 -2.07 -24.35 -79.76
CA SER A 139 -3.15 -24.68 -78.82
C SER A 139 -2.63 -25.10 -77.45
N GLU A 140 -1.55 -25.89 -77.40
CA GLU A 140 -0.93 -26.32 -76.14
C GLU A 140 -0.33 -25.13 -75.37
N VAL A 141 0.41 -24.25 -76.06
CA VAL A 141 0.96 -23.02 -75.46
C VAL A 141 -0.16 -22.12 -74.95
N LYS A 142 -1.27 -22.02 -75.68
CA LYS A 142 -2.46 -21.27 -75.25
C LYS A 142 -3.03 -21.82 -73.95
N ALA A 143 -3.20 -23.15 -73.85
CA ALA A 143 -3.72 -23.80 -72.65
C ALA A 143 -2.79 -23.61 -71.44
N LEU A 144 -1.47 -23.73 -71.63
CA LEU A 144 -0.48 -23.47 -70.57
C LEU A 144 -0.52 -22.00 -70.11
N ALA A 145 -0.71 -21.05 -71.03
CA ALA A 145 -0.81 -19.64 -70.70
C ALA A 145 -2.09 -19.35 -69.87
N GLU A 146 -3.23 -19.93 -70.25
CA GLU A 146 -4.48 -19.82 -69.48
C GLU A 146 -4.35 -20.46 -68.07
N GLN A 147 -3.71 -21.64 -67.98
CA GLN A 147 -3.45 -22.30 -66.70
C GLN A 147 -2.50 -21.47 -65.82
N THR A 148 -1.48 -20.85 -66.41
CA THR A 148 -0.54 -19.97 -65.70
C THR A 148 -1.27 -18.75 -65.16
N ALA A 149 -2.08 -18.07 -65.99
CA ALA A 149 -2.87 -16.90 -65.58
C ALA A 149 -3.81 -17.24 -64.40
N LYS A 150 -4.48 -18.40 -64.47
CA LYS A 150 -5.33 -18.89 -63.38
C LYS A 150 -4.54 -19.11 -62.09
N ALA A 151 -3.42 -19.82 -62.16
CA ALA A 151 -2.56 -20.09 -61.00
C ALA A 151 -2.00 -18.79 -60.39
N THR A 152 -1.59 -17.83 -61.22
CA THR A 152 -1.14 -16.52 -60.72
C THR A 152 -2.27 -15.72 -60.08
N GLY A 153 -3.51 -15.83 -60.56
CA GLY A 153 -4.67 -15.21 -59.92
C GLY A 153 -4.93 -15.77 -58.52
N GLU A 154 -4.86 -17.09 -58.37
CA GLU A 154 -4.99 -17.77 -57.07
C GLU A 154 -3.86 -17.36 -56.10
N ILE A 155 -2.61 -17.28 -56.57
CA ILE A 155 -1.49 -16.77 -55.75
C ILE A 155 -1.70 -15.30 -55.40
N GLY A 156 -2.19 -14.47 -56.33
CA GLY A 156 -2.48 -13.06 -56.09
C GLY A 156 -3.49 -12.87 -54.95
N HIS A 157 -4.55 -13.68 -54.92
CA HIS A 157 -5.49 -13.70 -53.80
C HIS A 157 -4.82 -14.06 -52.47
N GLN A 158 -3.98 -15.11 -52.45
CA GLN A 158 -3.25 -15.49 -51.23
C GLN A 158 -2.30 -14.39 -50.74
N ILE A 159 -1.63 -13.68 -51.66
CA ILE A 159 -0.76 -12.56 -51.29
C ILE A 159 -1.55 -11.39 -50.71
N ALA A 160 -2.72 -11.08 -51.27
CA ALA A 160 -3.61 -10.05 -50.72
C ALA A 160 -4.09 -10.42 -49.30
N ASP A 161 -4.45 -11.69 -49.06
CA ASP A 161 -4.84 -12.19 -47.74
C ASP A 161 -3.68 -12.10 -46.74
N ILE A 162 -2.46 -12.44 -47.15
CA ILE A 162 -1.25 -12.29 -46.32
C ILE A 162 -1.02 -10.81 -45.98
N GLN A 163 -1.13 -9.90 -46.96
CA GLN A 163 -0.96 -8.47 -46.72
C GLN A 163 -2.00 -7.95 -45.71
N ALA A 164 -3.28 -8.31 -45.87
CA ALA A 164 -4.35 -7.95 -44.95
C ALA A 164 -4.06 -8.46 -43.52
N ALA A 165 -3.70 -9.74 -43.37
CA ALA A 165 -3.35 -10.33 -42.07
C ALA A 165 -2.12 -9.67 -41.43
N THR A 166 -1.11 -9.29 -42.21
CA THR A 166 0.05 -8.55 -41.68
C THR A 166 -0.35 -7.15 -41.19
N GLN A 167 -1.23 -6.45 -41.90
CA GLN A 167 -1.71 -5.14 -41.50
C GLN A 167 -2.52 -5.20 -40.20
N GLU A 168 -3.40 -6.19 -40.07
CA GLU A 168 -4.15 -6.47 -38.84
C GLU A 168 -3.19 -6.75 -37.66
N SER A 169 -2.15 -7.56 -37.91
CA SER A 169 -1.12 -7.86 -36.91
C SER A 169 -0.38 -6.60 -36.43
N VAL A 170 -0.05 -5.66 -37.33
CA VAL A 170 0.58 -4.38 -36.97
C VAL A 170 -0.33 -3.55 -36.05
N VAL A 171 -1.64 -3.50 -36.35
CA VAL A 171 -2.61 -2.78 -35.51
C VAL A 171 -2.67 -3.40 -34.12
N ALA A 172 -2.81 -4.73 -34.02
CA ALA A 172 -2.83 -5.44 -32.74
C ALA A 172 -1.55 -5.22 -31.92
N ILE A 173 -0.38 -5.25 -32.55
CA ILE A 173 0.90 -4.98 -31.86
C ILE A 173 0.97 -3.55 -31.32
N LYS A 174 0.44 -2.56 -32.05
CA LYS A 174 0.37 -1.17 -31.57
C LYS A 174 -0.54 -1.03 -30.36
N GLU A 175 -1.70 -1.68 -30.37
CA GLU A 175 -2.65 -1.67 -29.23
C GLU A 175 -2.04 -2.33 -27.99
N ILE A 176 -1.34 -3.46 -28.17
CA ILE A 176 -0.58 -4.12 -27.10
C ILE A 176 0.49 -3.18 -26.54
N SER A 177 1.27 -2.53 -27.42
CA SER A 177 2.32 -1.58 -27.02
C SER A 177 1.75 -0.41 -26.21
N GLY A 178 0.61 0.15 -26.63
CA GLY A 178 -0.09 1.20 -25.88
C GLY A 178 -0.59 0.73 -24.51
N THR A 179 -1.06 -0.52 -24.42
CA THR A 179 -1.48 -1.11 -23.15
C THR A 179 -0.29 -1.32 -22.21
N ILE A 180 0.84 -1.79 -22.71
CA ILE A 180 2.08 -1.92 -21.93
C ILE A 180 2.59 -0.55 -21.46
N GLY A 181 2.50 0.49 -22.31
CA GLY A 181 2.82 1.86 -21.92
C GLY A 181 2.00 2.34 -20.72
N ARG A 182 0.69 2.11 -20.73
CA ARG A 182 -0.19 2.41 -19.58
C ARG A 182 0.20 1.63 -18.33
N ILE A 183 0.59 0.36 -18.46
CA ILE A 183 1.10 -0.44 -17.32
C ILE A 183 2.35 0.23 -16.73
N SER A 184 3.28 0.69 -17.56
CA SER A 184 4.49 1.39 -17.09
C SER A 184 4.17 2.67 -16.33
N GLU A 185 3.22 3.47 -16.82
CA GLU A 185 2.75 4.69 -16.14
C GLU A 185 2.13 4.37 -14.78
N ILE A 186 1.26 3.36 -14.72
CA ILE A 186 0.64 2.90 -13.48
C ILE A 186 1.70 2.42 -12.49
N SER A 187 2.68 1.61 -12.93
CA SER A 187 3.79 1.17 -12.07
C SER A 187 4.57 2.35 -11.51
N SER A 188 4.83 3.39 -12.30
CA SER A 188 5.51 4.61 -11.82
C SER A 188 4.69 5.35 -10.77
N ALA A 189 3.37 5.45 -10.96
CA ALA A 189 2.47 6.08 -9.99
C ALA A 189 2.42 5.28 -8.67
N ILE A 190 2.33 3.95 -8.76
CA ILE A 190 2.38 3.07 -7.59
C ILE A 190 3.72 3.21 -6.87
N ALA A 191 4.85 3.26 -7.58
CA ALA A 191 6.17 3.43 -6.96
C ALA A 191 6.22 4.70 -6.11
N SER A 192 5.71 5.82 -6.64
CA SER A 192 5.64 7.09 -5.91
C SER A 192 4.77 7.00 -4.66
N ALA A 193 3.59 6.35 -4.77
CA ALA A 193 2.70 6.15 -3.63
C ALA A 193 3.30 5.24 -2.55
N VAL A 194 4.07 4.22 -2.96
CA VAL A 194 4.75 3.29 -2.05
C VAL A 194 5.90 3.99 -1.31
N GLU A 195 6.64 4.89 -1.98
CA GLU A 195 7.64 5.73 -1.32
C GLU A 195 7.01 6.63 -0.24
N GLU A 196 5.88 7.27 -0.55
CA GLU A 196 5.12 8.08 0.41
C GLU A 196 4.61 7.24 1.59
N GLN A 197 4.06 6.05 1.33
CA GLN A 197 3.65 5.10 2.37
C GLN A 197 4.84 4.67 3.25
N GLY A 198 6.03 4.48 2.67
CA GLY A 198 7.24 4.18 3.41
C GLY A 198 7.64 5.30 4.38
N ALA A 199 7.59 6.55 3.92
CA ALA A 199 7.85 7.71 4.76
C ALA A 199 6.84 7.83 5.91
N ALA A 200 5.54 7.66 5.62
CA ALA A 200 4.48 7.68 6.63
C ALA A 200 4.64 6.56 7.67
N THR A 201 4.99 5.35 7.22
CA THR A 201 5.24 4.20 8.12
C THR A 201 6.42 4.46 9.05
N GLN A 202 7.49 5.09 8.56
CA GLN A 202 8.62 5.49 9.39
C GLN A 202 8.26 6.59 10.41
N GLU A 203 7.39 7.53 10.05
CA GLU A 203 6.85 8.50 11.02
C GLU A 203 6.01 7.83 12.10
N ILE A 204 5.15 6.89 11.72
CA ILE A 204 4.34 6.11 12.66
C ILE A 204 5.25 5.37 13.64
N ALA A 205 6.31 4.71 13.15
CA ALA A 205 7.28 4.02 14.00
C ALA A 205 7.93 4.97 15.03
N ARG A 206 8.33 6.19 14.61
CA ARG A 206 8.88 7.21 15.52
C ARG A 206 7.86 7.66 16.57
N ASN A 207 6.62 7.92 16.17
CA ASN A 207 5.55 8.33 17.08
C ASN A 207 5.22 7.24 18.11
N ILE A 208 5.26 5.97 17.71
CA ILE A 208 5.06 4.81 18.61
C ILE A 208 6.17 4.72 19.65
N GLN A 209 7.44 4.92 19.25
CA GLN A 209 8.55 4.95 20.20
C GLN A 209 8.40 6.07 21.23
N GLN A 210 7.95 7.25 20.80
CA GLN A 210 7.66 8.36 21.72
C GLN A 210 6.48 8.04 22.63
N ALA A 211 5.42 7.41 22.11
CA ALA A 211 4.29 6.97 22.91
C ALA A 211 4.71 5.94 23.97
N ALA A 212 5.56 4.97 23.62
CA ALA A 212 6.11 3.97 24.55
C ALA A 212 6.87 4.64 25.72
N GLN A 213 7.76 5.57 25.39
CA GLN A 213 8.50 6.34 26.41
C GLN A 213 7.55 7.16 27.29
N GLY A 214 6.51 7.74 26.69
CA GLY A 214 5.46 8.46 27.42
C GLY A 214 4.69 7.56 28.39
N THR A 215 4.30 6.35 27.98
CA THR A 215 3.60 5.39 28.84
C THR A 215 4.48 4.93 30.00
N ASP A 216 5.77 4.67 29.74
CA ASP A 216 6.73 4.30 30.79
C ASP A 216 6.92 5.42 31.81
N GLN A 217 7.00 6.68 31.35
CA GLN A 217 7.14 7.83 32.22
C GLN A 217 5.89 8.06 33.09
N VAL A 218 4.68 7.85 32.54
CA VAL A 218 3.44 7.93 33.31
C VAL A 218 3.38 6.81 34.37
N ALA A 219 3.77 5.59 34.00
CA ALA A 219 3.83 4.46 34.93
C ALA A 219 4.82 4.70 36.10
N ALA A 220 5.99 5.28 35.81
CA ALA A 220 6.93 5.67 36.86
C ALA A 220 6.36 6.78 37.76
N SER A 221 5.80 7.84 37.15
CA SER A 221 5.23 8.98 37.88
C SER A 221 4.07 8.57 38.79
N ILE A 222 3.22 7.63 38.34
CA ILE A 222 2.08 7.17 39.14
C ILE A 222 2.51 6.27 40.30
N SER A 223 3.62 5.54 40.16
CA SER A 223 4.23 4.83 41.27
C SER A 223 4.68 5.79 42.37
N ASP A 224 5.31 6.92 42.00
CA ASP A 224 5.73 7.94 42.96
C ASP A 224 4.54 8.62 43.64
N VAL A 225 3.47 8.93 42.90
CA VAL A 225 2.22 9.47 43.48
C VAL A 225 1.59 8.49 44.47
N LYS A 226 1.55 7.20 44.11
CA LYS A 226 1.05 6.14 45.01
C LYS A 226 1.87 6.08 46.31
N HIS A 227 3.19 6.21 46.21
CA HIS A 227 4.08 6.23 47.37
C HIS A 227 3.84 7.46 48.25
N GLY A 228 3.81 8.67 47.67
CA GLY A 228 3.56 9.91 48.42
C GLY A 228 2.17 9.95 49.08
N ALA A 229 1.16 9.33 48.44
CA ALA A 229 -0.15 9.16 49.04
C ALA A 229 -0.12 8.20 50.25
N ALA A 230 0.62 7.09 50.18
CA ALA A 230 0.80 6.18 51.31
C ALA A 230 1.53 6.86 52.48
N GLU A 231 2.56 7.66 52.22
CA GLU A 231 3.23 8.48 53.23
C GLU A 231 2.28 9.51 53.86
N THR A 232 1.48 10.20 53.05
CA THR A 232 0.47 11.16 53.52
C THR A 232 -0.56 10.49 54.43
N GLY A 233 -1.04 9.29 54.08
CA GLY A 233 -1.96 8.51 54.90
C GLY A 233 -1.35 8.09 56.24
N SER A 234 -0.08 7.68 56.24
CA SER A 234 0.67 7.32 57.45
C SER A 234 0.86 8.54 58.38
N ALA A 235 1.29 9.67 57.82
CA ALA A 235 1.47 10.93 58.56
C ALA A 235 0.14 11.43 59.14
N SER A 236 -0.95 11.34 58.36
CA SER A 236 -2.29 11.73 58.81
C SER A 236 -2.77 10.86 59.98
N THR A 237 -2.50 9.56 59.96
CA THR A 237 -2.81 8.65 61.07
C THR A 237 -2.04 9.06 62.35
N GLN A 238 -0.79 9.47 62.21
CA GLN A 238 0.01 9.96 63.34
C GLN A 238 -0.50 11.29 63.90
N VAL A 239 -0.90 12.22 63.04
CA VAL A 239 -1.52 13.50 63.44
C VAL A 239 -2.86 13.24 64.13
N LEU A 240 -3.67 12.31 63.60
CA LEU A 240 -4.95 11.92 64.19
C LEU A 240 -4.77 11.41 65.62
N ALA A 241 -3.83 10.49 65.83
CA ALA A 241 -3.51 9.96 67.15
C ALA A 241 -3.02 11.07 68.10
N SER A 242 -2.17 11.97 67.63
CA SER A 242 -1.66 13.10 68.41
C SER A 242 -2.77 14.08 68.82
N ALA A 243 -3.69 14.38 67.90
CA ALA A 243 -4.85 15.23 68.14
C ALA A 243 -5.83 14.61 69.16
N GLN A 244 -6.06 13.30 69.08
CA GLN A 244 -6.89 12.58 70.06
C GLN A 244 -6.27 12.57 71.47
N MET A 245 -4.94 12.38 71.55
CA MET A 245 -4.22 12.50 72.82
C MET A 245 -4.32 13.91 73.39
N LEU A 246 -4.05 14.96 72.59
CA LEU A 246 -4.18 16.36 72.99
C LEU A 246 -5.60 16.72 73.45
N SER A 247 -6.63 16.19 72.78
CA SER A 247 -8.03 16.40 73.17
C SER A 247 -8.33 15.78 74.55
N THR A 248 -7.83 14.56 74.78
CA THR A 248 -7.98 13.83 76.05
C THR A 248 -7.23 14.53 77.18
N ASP A 249 -5.98 14.94 76.94
CA ASP A 249 -5.18 15.68 77.92
C ASP A 249 -5.78 17.06 78.22
N SER A 250 -6.34 17.75 77.22
CA SER A 250 -7.06 19.01 77.42
C SER A 250 -8.31 18.83 78.28
N ALA A 251 -9.09 17.78 78.05
CA ALA A 251 -10.28 17.47 78.86
C ALA A 251 -9.90 17.15 80.31
N ARG A 252 -8.83 16.37 80.53
CA ARG A 252 -8.30 16.09 81.87
C ARG A 252 -7.81 17.36 82.56
N LEU A 253 -7.03 18.19 81.87
CA LEU A 253 -6.55 19.46 82.41
C LEU A 253 -7.71 20.42 82.74
N HIS A 254 -8.78 20.43 81.94
CA HIS A 254 -9.97 21.22 82.23
C HIS A 254 -10.62 20.79 83.55
N SER A 255 -10.78 19.47 83.75
CA SER A 255 -11.36 18.88 84.96
C SER A 255 -10.51 19.20 86.20
N GLU A 256 -9.19 18.99 86.13
CA GLU A 256 -8.25 19.29 87.22
C GLU A 256 -8.27 20.78 87.61
N VAL A 257 -8.36 21.67 86.62
CA VAL A 257 -8.46 23.12 86.87
C VAL A 257 -9.81 23.49 87.49
N GLU A 258 -10.92 22.87 87.07
CA GLU A 258 -12.23 23.08 87.71
C GLU A 258 -12.25 22.57 89.16
N GLU A 259 -11.70 21.38 89.41
CA GLU A 259 -11.58 20.81 90.75
C GLU A 259 -10.69 21.68 91.66
N PHE A 260 -9.57 22.17 91.15
CA PHE A 260 -8.71 23.09 91.88
C PHE A 260 -9.44 24.40 92.22
N LEU A 261 -10.15 25.01 91.24
CA LEU A 261 -10.88 26.26 91.46
C LEU A 261 -12.07 26.10 92.40
N THR A 262 -12.75 24.95 92.39
CA THR A 262 -13.84 24.65 93.33
C THR A 262 -13.30 24.43 94.75
N THR A 263 -12.19 23.71 94.88
CA THR A 263 -11.49 23.49 96.17
C THR A 263 -11.01 24.81 96.77
N VAL A 264 -10.38 25.68 95.98
CA VAL A 264 -9.92 27.01 96.43
C VAL A 264 -11.07 27.95 96.79
N ARG A 265 -12.23 27.82 96.13
CA ARG A 265 -13.44 28.61 96.47
C ARG A 265 -14.17 28.09 97.72
N ALA A 266 -13.95 26.84 98.11
CA ALA A 266 -14.55 26.22 99.29
C ALA A 266 -13.70 26.38 100.56
N ALA A 267 -12.44 26.79 100.43
CA ALA A 267 -11.50 27.12 101.50
C ALA A 267 -11.50 28.62 101.84
#